data_AF-A0A1F9AF72-F1
#
_entry.id   AF-A0A1F9AF72-F1
#
_cell.length_a   1.000
_cell.length_b   1.000
_cell.length_c   1.000
_cell.angle_alpha   90.00
_cell.angle_beta   90.00
_cell.angle_gamma   90.00
#
_symmetry.space_group_name_H-M   'P 1'
#
loop_
_entity.id
_entity.type
_entity.pdbx_description
1 polymer ?
#
loop_
_entity_poly.entity_id
_entity_poly.type
_entity_poly.pdbx_seq_one_letter_code
_entity_poly.pdbx_strand_id
1 'polypeptide(L)'
;MSITKQDIKVLRQTSSKLFRLACTIGISLIIIVFLTGAVNNIRLCHRFAVMAGFTVGQVFNKWITGISESETQLEIVLLAVQRLQMALGSLAIVALLAVALWVLLSTSYRNARILKALKIRKR
;
A
#
# COMPACT_ATOMS: atom_id res chain seq x y z
N MET A 1 23.09 27.07 -11.95
CA MET A 1 22.37 26.00 -12.69
C MET A 1 21.08 26.60 -13.23
N SER A 2 20.96 26.75 -14.56
CA SER A 2 19.82 27.39 -15.22
C SER A 2 18.64 26.41 -15.31
N ILE A 3 17.47 26.80 -14.80
CA ILE A 3 16.23 25.99 -14.92
C ILE A 3 15.81 26.00 -16.39
N THR A 4 15.68 24.83 -17.01
CA THR A 4 15.32 24.71 -18.42
C THR A 4 13.81 24.88 -18.64
N LYS A 5 13.39 25.16 -19.88
CA LYS A 5 11.95 25.24 -20.24
C LYS A 5 11.20 23.92 -19.97
N GLN A 6 11.90 22.80 -20.06
CA GLN A 6 11.37 21.47 -19.81
C GLN A 6 11.07 21.25 -18.31
N ASP A 7 11.97 21.71 -17.43
CA ASP A 7 11.77 21.67 -15.97
C ASP A 7 10.53 22.46 -15.55
N ILE A 8 10.30 23.63 -16.16
CA ILE A 8 9.11 24.45 -15.90
C ILE A 8 7.83 23.74 -16.35
N LYS A 9 7.85 23.02 -17.47
CA LYS A 9 6.71 22.26 -17.97
C LYS A 9 6.36 21.10 -17.01
N VAL A 10 7.37 20.37 -16.55
CA VAL A 10 7.22 19.30 -15.55
C VAL A 10 6.70 19.84 -14.22
N LEU A 11 7.25 20.96 -13.74
CA LEU A 11 6.77 21.65 -12.53
C LEU A 11 5.29 22.07 -12.68
N ARG A 12 4.88 22.56 -13.85
CA ARG A 12 3.50 22.99 -14.10
C ARG A 12 2.52 21.81 -14.19
N GLN A 13 2.94 20.70 -14.80
CA GLN A 13 2.14 19.48 -14.91
C GLN A 13 1.97 18.81 -13.54
N THR A 14 3.07 18.64 -12.79
CA THR A 14 3.05 18.02 -11.45
C THR A 14 2.40 18.90 -10.38
N SER A 15 2.39 20.22 -10.55
CA SER A 15 1.66 21.15 -9.66
C SER A 15 0.20 21.38 -10.06
N SER A 16 -0.26 20.81 -11.19
CA SER A 16 -1.65 20.94 -11.61
C SER A 16 -2.60 20.36 -10.55
N LYS A 17 -3.71 21.05 -10.30
CA LYS A 17 -4.76 20.57 -9.39
C LYS A 17 -5.37 19.26 -9.90
N LEU A 18 -5.56 19.14 -11.23
CA LEU A 18 -6.12 17.95 -11.86
C LEU A 18 -5.18 16.74 -11.75
N PHE A 19 -3.88 16.95 -11.91
CA PHE A 19 -2.89 15.87 -11.75
C PHE A 19 -2.86 15.34 -10.31
N ARG A 20 -2.82 16.24 -9.32
CA ARG A 20 -2.91 15.87 -7.90
C ARG A 20 -4.18 15.10 -7.58
N LEU A 21 -5.33 15.60 -8.05
CA LEU A 21 -6.62 14.95 -7.82
C LEU A 21 -6.64 13.53 -8.42
N ALA A 22 -6.19 13.39 -9.67
CA ALA A 22 -6.12 12.10 -10.34
C ALA A 22 -5.21 11.10 -9.62
N CYS A 23 -4.02 11.52 -9.18
CA CYS A 23 -3.11 10.67 -8.41
C CYS A 23 -3.71 10.27 -7.05
N THR A 24 -4.34 11.19 -6.33
CA THR A 24 -4.96 10.89 -5.04
C THR A 24 -6.10 9.89 -5.21
N ILE A 25 -6.98 10.09 -6.20
CA ILE A 25 -8.10 9.16 -6.45
C ILE A 25 -7.57 7.80 -6.88
N GLY A 26 -6.65 7.76 -7.85
CA GLY A 26 -6.10 6.52 -8.37
C GLY A 26 -5.39 5.68 -7.29
N ILE A 27 -4.50 6.29 -6.52
CA ILE A 27 -3.79 5.58 -5.45
C ILE A 27 -4.75 5.17 -4.32
N SER A 28 -5.71 6.02 -3.94
CA SER A 28 -6.71 5.67 -2.92
C SER A 28 -7.56 4.48 -3.33
N LEU A 29 -7.99 4.40 -4.60
CA LEU A 29 -8.74 3.26 -5.11
C LEU A 29 -7.93 1.96 -5.03
N ILE A 30 -6.65 2.00 -5.41
CA ILE A 30 -5.77 0.83 -5.31
C ILE A 30 -5.62 0.40 -3.84
N ILE A 31 -5.41 1.35 -2.93
CA ILE A 31 -5.35 1.08 -1.48
C ILE A 31 -6.62 0.35 -1.01
N ILE A 32 -7.81 0.81 -1.42
CA ILE A 32 -9.08 0.18 -1.04
C ILE A 32 -9.17 -1.26 -1.55
N VAL A 33 -8.76 -1.52 -2.79
CA VAL A 33 -8.76 -2.88 -3.38
C VAL A 33 -7.86 -3.81 -2.57
N PHE A 34 -6.64 -3.40 -2.24
CA PHE A 34 -5.72 -4.20 -1.45
C PHE A 34 -6.18 -4.37 0.01
N LEU A 35 -6.76 -3.35 0.63
CA LEU A 35 -7.36 -3.47 1.98
C LEU A 35 -8.53 -4.46 1.99
N THR A 36 -9.39 -4.40 0.98
CA THR A 36 -10.52 -5.35 0.84
C THR A 36 -10.01 -6.78 0.67
N GLY A 37 -8.98 -6.96 -0.17
CA GLY A 37 -8.29 -8.24 -0.33
C GLY A 37 -7.63 -8.73 0.97
N ALA A 38 -6.99 -7.85 1.72
CA ALA A 38 -6.39 -8.17 3.02
C ALA A 38 -7.44 -8.64 4.02
N VAL A 39 -8.54 -7.90 4.17
CA VAL A 39 -9.65 -8.25 5.08
C VAL A 39 -10.22 -9.62 4.72
N ASN A 40 -10.43 -9.89 3.43
CA ASN A 40 -10.96 -11.19 3.00
C ASN A 40 -10.00 -12.33 3.32
N ASN A 41 -8.70 -12.14 3.09
CA ASN A 41 -7.68 -13.13 3.42
C ASN A 41 -7.53 -13.34 4.94
N ILE A 42 -7.63 -12.30 5.77
CA ILE A 42 -7.66 -12.44 7.24
C ILE A 42 -8.88 -13.23 7.68
N ARG A 43 -10.05 -12.96 7.10
CA ARG A 43 -11.29 -13.70 7.41
C ARG A 43 -11.16 -15.18 7.04
N LEU A 44 -10.58 -15.49 5.88
CA LEU A 44 -10.32 -16.87 5.46
C LEU A 44 -9.28 -17.55 6.36
N CYS A 45 -8.18 -16.86 6.70
CA CYS A 45 -7.20 -17.33 7.66
C CYS A 45 -7.86 -17.71 8.99
N HIS A 46 -8.73 -16.84 9.53
CA HIS A 46 -9.45 -17.11 10.76
C HIS A 46 -10.35 -18.35 10.63
N ARG A 47 -11.10 -18.49 9.52
CA ARG A 47 -11.97 -19.66 9.32
C ARG A 47 -11.18 -20.97 9.25
N PHE A 48 -10.06 -20.99 8.51
CA PHE A 48 -9.20 -22.17 8.44
C PHE A 48 -8.51 -22.45 9.77
N ALA A 49 -8.05 -21.41 10.49
CA ALA A 49 -7.49 -21.54 11.82
C ALA A 49 -8.48 -22.22 12.78
N VAL A 50 -9.72 -21.72 12.85
CA VAL A 50 -10.77 -22.29 13.70
C VAL A 50 -11.09 -23.73 13.32
N MET A 51 -11.15 -24.05 12.03
CA MET A 51 -11.36 -25.42 11.55
C MET A 51 -10.21 -26.36 11.96
N ALA A 52 -8.99 -25.82 12.06
CA ALA A 52 -7.81 -26.53 12.53
C ALA A 52 -7.64 -26.51 14.08
N GLY A 53 -8.61 -25.95 14.83
CA GLY A 53 -8.51 -25.82 16.29
C GLY A 53 -7.50 -24.78 16.78
N PHE A 54 -7.06 -23.87 15.91
CA PHE A 54 -6.08 -22.82 16.22
C PHE A 54 -6.70 -21.41 16.18
N THR A 55 -6.08 -20.51 16.93
CA THR A 55 -6.28 -19.06 16.79
C THR A 55 -5.39 -18.50 15.68
N VAL A 56 -5.74 -17.31 15.16
CA VAL A 56 -4.89 -16.62 14.15
C VAL A 56 -3.48 -16.34 14.69
N GLY A 57 -3.35 -16.03 15.99
CA GLY A 57 -2.05 -15.84 16.64
C GLY A 57 -1.20 -17.12 16.67
N GLN A 58 -1.83 -18.29 16.86
CA GLN A 58 -1.14 -19.58 16.78
C GLN A 58 -0.74 -19.94 15.35
N VAL A 59 -1.58 -19.63 14.36
CA VAL A 59 -1.22 -19.78 12.94
C VAL A 59 -0.04 -18.88 12.57
N PHE A 60 -0.02 -17.64 13.07
CA PHE A 60 1.13 -16.74 12.89
C PHE A 60 2.39 -17.30 13.54
N ASN A 61 2.30 -17.83 14.76
CA ASN A 61 3.45 -18.44 15.43
C ASN A 61 3.97 -19.65 14.64
N LYS A 62 3.08 -20.55 14.19
CA LYS A 62 3.44 -21.71 13.35
C LYS A 62 4.07 -21.32 12.03
N TRP A 63 3.61 -20.23 11.42
CA TRP A 63 4.25 -19.71 10.20
C TRP A 63 5.71 -19.31 10.47
N ILE A 64 6.00 -18.70 11.61
CA ILE A 64 7.37 -18.28 11.99
C ILE A 64 8.23 -19.47 12.41
N THR A 65 7.70 -20.36 13.26
CA THR A 65 8.45 -21.46 13.87
C THR A 65 8.52 -22.71 13.01
N GLY A 66 7.75 -22.77 11.92
CA GLY A 66 7.55 -23.96 11.11
C GLY A 66 6.37 -24.82 11.59
N ILE A 67 5.76 -25.53 10.64
CA ILE A 67 4.66 -26.46 10.87
C ILE A 67 5.23 -27.88 10.86
N SER A 68 4.86 -28.71 11.84
CA SER A 68 5.31 -30.10 11.89
C SER A 68 4.48 -30.96 10.93
N GLU A 69 5.15 -31.85 10.19
CA GLU A 69 4.49 -32.76 9.24
C GLU A 69 3.54 -33.77 9.93
N SER A 70 3.69 -33.99 11.24
CA SER A 70 2.85 -34.91 12.01
C SER A 70 1.51 -34.32 12.46
N GLU A 71 1.15 -33.10 12.01
CA GLU A 71 -0.12 -32.48 12.37
C GLU A 71 -1.30 -33.12 11.63
N THR A 72 -2.29 -33.59 12.39
CA THR A 72 -3.52 -34.23 11.88
C THR A 72 -4.37 -33.33 10.96
N GLN A 73 -4.08 -32.02 10.92
CA GLN A 73 -4.79 -31.04 10.09
C GLN A 73 -3.81 -30.16 9.29
N LEU A 74 -2.64 -30.70 8.92
CA LEU A 74 -1.55 -30.00 8.23
C LEU A 74 -2.02 -29.16 7.04
N GLU A 75 -2.83 -29.73 6.15
CA GLU A 75 -3.33 -29.03 4.96
C GLU A 75 -4.15 -27.77 5.30
N ILE A 76 -5.01 -27.85 6.32
CA ILE A 76 -5.86 -26.75 6.74
C ILE A 76 -5.00 -25.65 7.39
N VAL A 77 -3.98 -26.03 8.16
CA VAL A 77 -3.03 -25.09 8.77
C VAL A 77 -2.19 -24.40 7.70
N LEU A 78 -1.72 -25.12 6.69
CA LEU A 78 -1.01 -24.54 5.55
C LEU A 78 -1.89 -23.54 4.76
N LEU A 79 -3.16 -23.87 4.52
CA LEU A 79 -4.11 -22.95 3.91
C LEU A 79 -4.33 -21.70 4.76
N ALA A 80 -4.43 -21.84 6.09
CA ALA A 80 -4.53 -20.70 7.00
C ALA A 80 -3.30 -19.79 6.90
N VAL A 81 -2.09 -20.38 6.93
CA VAL A 81 -0.82 -19.65 6.79
C VAL A 81 -0.72 -18.96 5.43
N GLN A 82 -1.09 -19.61 4.34
CA GLN A 82 -1.05 -19.02 3.00
C GLN A 82 -1.96 -17.77 2.93
N ARG A 83 -3.16 -17.83 3.53
CA ARG A 83 -4.07 -16.68 3.58
C ARG A 83 -3.51 -15.57 4.45
N LEU A 84 -2.88 -15.90 5.57
CA LEU A 84 -2.20 -14.93 6.43
C LEU A 84 -1.07 -14.21 5.67
N GLN A 85 -0.25 -14.93 4.92
CA GLN A 85 0.81 -14.35 4.08
C GLN A 85 0.25 -13.41 3.00
N MET A 86 -0.82 -13.81 2.30
CA MET A 86 -1.46 -12.96 1.29
C MET A 86 -2.05 -11.69 1.91
N ALA A 87 -2.63 -11.78 3.10
CA ALA A 87 -3.12 -10.61 3.84
C ALA A 87 -1.98 -9.66 4.22
N LEU A 88 -0.89 -10.17 4.79
CA LEU A 88 0.28 -9.38 5.18
C LEU A 88 0.94 -8.72 3.96
N GLY A 89 1.08 -9.44 2.85
CA GLY A 89 1.58 -8.88 1.60
C GLY A 89 0.71 -7.74 1.07
N SER A 90 -0.62 -7.90 1.15
CA SER A 90 -1.57 -6.85 0.74
C SER A 90 -1.45 -5.61 1.63
N LEU A 91 -1.31 -5.78 2.95
CA LEU A 91 -1.10 -4.66 3.89
C LEU A 91 0.24 -3.96 3.66
N ALA A 92 1.31 -4.70 3.34
CA ALA A 92 2.61 -4.12 3.01
C ALA A 92 2.52 -3.24 1.75
N ILE A 93 1.81 -3.69 0.70
CA ILE A 93 1.56 -2.89 -0.51
C ILE A 93 0.79 -1.62 -0.17
N VAL A 94 -0.25 -1.71 0.67
CA VAL A 94 -1.01 -0.54 1.14
C VAL A 94 -0.11 0.47 1.84
N ALA A 95 0.77 0.01 2.73
CA ALA A 95 1.72 0.88 3.43
C ALA A 95 2.66 1.60 2.45
N LEU A 96 3.20 0.88 1.46
CA LEU A 96 4.05 1.47 0.42
C LEU A 96 3.30 2.51 -0.43
N LEU A 97 2.06 2.22 -0.83
CA LEU A 97 1.22 3.13 -1.59
C LEU A 97 0.85 4.39 -0.80
N ALA A 98 0.58 4.25 0.50
CA ALA A 98 0.30 5.39 1.38
C ALA A 98 1.51 6.32 1.48
N VAL A 99 2.72 5.77 1.64
CA VAL A 99 3.97 6.54 1.64
C VAL A 99 4.20 7.21 0.28
N ALA A 100 3.98 6.50 -0.83
CA ALA A 100 4.13 7.05 -2.17
C ALA A 100 3.17 8.22 -2.42
N LEU A 101 1.91 8.09 -2.00
CA LEU A 101 0.91 9.18 -2.09
C LEU A 101 1.34 10.39 -1.28
N TRP A 102 1.81 10.19 -0.05
CA TRP A 102 2.31 11.26 0.81
C TRP A 102 3.48 12.02 0.15
N VAL A 103 4.48 11.29 -0.36
CA VAL A 103 5.64 11.89 -1.05
C VAL A 103 5.21 12.66 -2.30
N LEU A 104 4.29 12.11 -3.08
CA LEU A 104 3.78 12.74 -4.31
C LEU A 104 3.04 14.05 -4.00
N LEU A 105 2.17 14.05 -2.98
CA LEU A 105 1.46 15.24 -2.55
C LEU A 105 2.43 16.29 -2.00
N SER A 106 3.33 15.91 -1.08
CA SER A 106 4.34 16.81 -0.51
C SER A 106 5.17 17.49 -1.60
N THR A 107 5.65 16.71 -2.57
CA THR A 107 6.44 17.21 -3.70
C THR A 107 5.60 18.13 -4.59
N SER A 108 4.35 17.78 -4.87
CA SER A 108 3.46 18.63 -5.67
C SER A 108 3.15 19.98 -4.99
N TYR A 109 2.93 19.99 -3.68
CA TYR A 109 2.75 21.24 -2.92
C TYR A 109 4.03 22.08 -2.91
N ARG A 110 5.21 21.47 -2.75
CA ARG A 110 6.50 22.14 -2.88
C ARG A 110 6.67 22.76 -4.28
N ASN A 111 6.39 22.00 -5.34
CA ASN A 111 6.47 22.46 -6.73
C ASN A 111 5.51 23.62 -7.00
N ALA A 112 4.28 23.58 -6.47
CA ALA A 112 3.33 24.67 -6.58
C ALA A 112 3.82 25.97 -5.92
N ARG A 113 4.51 25.89 -4.77
CA ARG A 113 5.12 27.05 -4.10
C ARG A 113 6.28 27.64 -4.91
N ILE A 114 7.17 26.80 -5.43
CA ILE A 114 8.29 27.24 -6.28
C ILE A 114 7.77 27.96 -7.54
N LEU A 115 6.73 27.40 -8.18
CA LEU A 115 6.14 27.99 -9.37
C LEU A 115 5.49 29.36 -9.10
N LYS A 116 4.86 29.54 -7.93
CA LYS A 116 4.37 30.86 -7.48
C LYS A 116 5.51 31.85 -7.28
N ALA A 117 6.60 31.45 -6.61
CA ALA A 117 7.76 32.32 -6.37
C ALA A 117 8.43 32.77 -7.67
N LEU A 118 8.58 31.86 -8.64
CA LEU A 118 9.14 32.18 -9.97
C LEU A 118 8.24 33.11 -10.78
N LYS A 119 6.92 33.05 -10.60
CA LYS A 119 5.98 33.96 -11.27
C LYS A 119 6.07 35.39 -10.71
N ILE A 120 6.35 35.54 -9.42
CA ILE A 120 6.52 36.85 -8.75
C ILE A 120 7.81 37.53 -9.20
N ARG A 121 8.93 36.81 -9.34
CA ARG A 121 10.21 37.36 -9.82
C ARG A 121 10.22 37.80 -11.29
N LYS A 122 9.19 37.45 -12.07
CA LYS A 122 9.06 37.83 -13.50
C LYS A 122 8.21 39.08 -13.74
N ARG A 123 7.56 39.60 -12.70
CA ARG A 123 6.89 40.90 -12.71
C ARG A 123 7.83 41.93 -12.11
#